data_AF-A0AAP6DBU2-F1
#
_entry.id   AF-A0AAP6DBU2-F1
#
_cell.length_a   1.000
_cell.length_b   1.000
_cell.length_c   1.000
_cell.angle_alpha   90.00
_cell.angle_beta   90.00
_cell.angle_gamma   90.00
#
_symmetry.space_group_name_H-M   'P 1'
#
loop_
_entity.id
_entity.type
_entity.pdbx_description
1 polymer ?
#
loop_
_entity_poly.entity_id
_entity_poly.type
_entity_poly.pdbx_seq_one_letter_code
_entity_poly.pdbx_strand_id
1 'polypeptide(L)'
;HNGVFDSFLELIKKDGDLQAALMSQEGLAPYQKSFDGSSIFRDKQVLDNWWLQRLNSSDDKVVALYNSISLHDGNRIINTNSSTSIASYKMRLKNLLDDLHAFFKTLESSKRNIVVALVPEHGGGMRGDRMQISGMREIPAPTIIHTPVGIKIFGEGIQRQGSTEHVNAPSSYLALSQLVSNILDKNIYQSKTFSPSILTENLPETRIVAQNSGSTVIEVQGKYYVSLDGSTWIEYPAK
;
A
#
# COMPACT_ATOMS: atom_id res chain seq x y z
N HIS A 1 -5.97 5.57 -11.45
CA HIS A 1 -5.15 5.58 -12.69
C HIS A 1 -5.74 4.53 -13.62
N ASN A 2 -5.41 4.56 -14.91
CA ASN A 2 -5.99 3.62 -15.90
C ASN A 2 -5.30 2.24 -15.92
N GLY A 3 -4.16 2.08 -15.26
CA GLY A 3 -3.40 0.82 -15.18
C GLY A 3 -2.76 0.38 -16.50
N VAL A 4 -2.62 1.28 -17.48
CA VAL A 4 -2.08 0.95 -18.82
C VAL A 4 -0.56 0.88 -18.83
N PHE A 5 0.11 1.78 -18.10
CA PHE A 5 1.56 1.79 -18.02
C PHE A 5 2.09 0.43 -17.51
N ASP A 6 3.13 -0.08 -18.18
CA ASP A 6 3.70 -1.43 -17.99
C ASP A 6 2.67 -2.57 -17.93
N SER A 7 1.50 -2.37 -18.54
CA SER A 7 0.41 -3.34 -18.54
C SER A 7 -0.04 -3.75 -17.13
N PHE A 8 0.09 -2.85 -16.15
CA PHE A 8 -0.20 -3.14 -14.74
C PHE A 8 -1.57 -3.79 -14.50
N LEU A 9 -2.63 -3.26 -15.14
CA LEU A 9 -3.98 -3.82 -15.00
C LEU A 9 -4.07 -5.24 -15.56
N GLU A 10 -3.39 -5.50 -16.68
CA GLU A 10 -3.37 -6.83 -17.30
C GLU A 10 -2.55 -7.82 -16.49
N LEU A 11 -1.44 -7.39 -15.90
CA LEU A 11 -0.64 -8.20 -14.98
C LEU A 11 -1.45 -8.60 -13.74
N ILE A 12 -2.18 -7.67 -13.13
CA ILE A 12 -3.02 -7.99 -11.96
C ILE A 12 -4.16 -8.95 -12.32
N LYS A 13 -4.76 -8.82 -13.50
CA LYS A 13 -5.79 -9.78 -13.97
C LYS A 13 -5.21 -11.16 -14.24
N LYS A 14 -4.08 -11.22 -14.94
CA LYS A 14 -3.49 -12.47 -15.43
C LYS A 14 -2.75 -13.21 -14.31
N ASP A 15 -1.85 -12.54 -13.63
CA ASP A 15 -0.93 -13.14 -12.66
C ASP A 15 -1.48 -13.05 -11.23
N GLY A 16 -2.29 -12.03 -10.95
CA GLY A 16 -3.00 -11.87 -9.67
C GLY A 16 -4.40 -12.49 -9.63
N ASP A 17 -4.87 -13.09 -10.74
CA ASP A 17 -6.21 -13.69 -10.91
C ASP A 17 -7.37 -12.76 -10.51
N LEU A 18 -7.20 -11.45 -10.70
CA LEU A 18 -8.25 -10.48 -10.39
C LEU A 18 -9.23 -10.33 -11.55
N GLN A 19 -10.39 -10.99 -11.44
CA GLN A 19 -11.42 -10.97 -12.50
C GLN A 19 -12.36 -9.74 -12.44
N ALA A 20 -12.24 -8.91 -11.41
CA ALA A 20 -13.08 -7.73 -11.26
C ALA A 20 -12.75 -6.67 -12.31
N ALA A 21 -13.78 -6.08 -12.92
CA ALA A 21 -13.61 -4.96 -13.85
C ALA A 21 -13.07 -3.72 -13.11
N LEU A 22 -12.23 -2.93 -13.79
CA LEU A 22 -11.82 -1.63 -13.29
C LEU A 22 -13.07 -0.74 -13.13
N MET A 23 -13.26 -0.20 -11.93
CA MET A 23 -14.34 0.74 -11.67
C MET A 23 -14.25 1.96 -12.58
N SER A 24 -15.40 2.42 -13.08
CA SER A 24 -15.45 3.61 -13.93
C SER A 24 -14.84 4.83 -13.22
N GLN A 25 -14.04 5.57 -13.99
CA GLN A 25 -13.39 6.82 -13.59
C GLN A 25 -14.06 8.03 -14.29
N GLU A 26 -15.18 7.79 -14.97
CA GLU A 26 -15.95 8.84 -15.63
C GLU A 26 -16.48 9.87 -14.61
N GLY A 27 -16.44 11.14 -14.96
CA GLY A 27 -16.85 12.24 -14.09
C GLY A 27 -15.86 12.60 -12.97
N LEU A 28 -14.78 11.83 -12.78
CA LEU A 28 -13.72 12.20 -11.83
C LEU A 28 -12.87 13.36 -12.39
N ALA A 29 -12.47 14.27 -11.50
CA ALA A 29 -11.72 15.46 -11.88
C ALA A 29 -10.21 15.16 -11.75
N PRO A 30 -9.43 15.20 -12.84
CA PRO A 30 -7.99 14.97 -12.76
C PRO A 30 -7.31 15.98 -11.82
N TYR A 31 -6.40 15.49 -10.99
CA TYR A 31 -5.63 16.31 -10.04
C TYR A 31 -4.13 16.29 -10.32
N GLN A 32 -3.60 15.16 -10.77
CA GLN A 32 -2.22 15.05 -11.26
C GLN A 32 -2.21 14.49 -12.67
N LYS A 33 -1.12 14.77 -13.40
CA LYS A 33 -0.71 14.01 -14.57
C LYS A 33 0.39 13.04 -14.16
N SER A 34 0.18 11.76 -14.46
CA SER A 34 1.18 10.71 -14.34
C SER A 34 2.36 11.00 -15.28
N PHE A 35 3.48 10.31 -15.06
CA PHE A 35 4.67 10.40 -15.91
C PHE A 35 4.43 9.95 -17.37
N ASP A 36 3.43 9.08 -17.59
CA ASP A 36 2.95 8.66 -18.92
C ASP A 36 1.87 9.60 -19.51
N GLY A 37 1.56 10.72 -18.83
CA GLY A 37 0.55 11.69 -19.24
C GLY A 37 -0.90 11.32 -18.86
N SER A 38 -1.13 10.13 -18.32
CA SER A 38 -2.45 9.70 -17.86
C SER A 38 -2.93 10.52 -16.65
N SER A 39 -4.25 10.54 -16.43
CA SER A 39 -4.84 11.28 -15.32
C SER A 39 -4.76 10.50 -14.01
N ILE A 40 -4.40 11.20 -12.93
CA ILE A 40 -4.46 10.74 -11.56
C ILE A 40 -5.45 11.63 -10.80
N PHE A 41 -6.31 11.01 -10.02
CA PHE A 41 -7.39 11.67 -9.28
C PHE A 41 -7.00 11.80 -7.80
N ARG A 42 -7.70 12.65 -7.05
CA ARG A 42 -7.60 12.65 -5.59
C ARG A 42 -8.14 11.33 -5.04
N ASP A 43 -7.41 10.71 -4.12
CA ASP A 43 -7.74 9.39 -3.58
C ASP A 43 -9.14 9.39 -2.91
N LYS A 44 -9.47 10.48 -2.21
CA LYS A 44 -10.80 10.66 -1.59
C LYS A 44 -11.92 10.62 -2.61
N GLN A 45 -11.74 11.23 -3.79
CA GLN A 45 -12.77 11.25 -4.82
C GLN A 45 -13.04 9.85 -5.38
N VAL A 46 -11.97 9.06 -5.59
CA VAL A 46 -12.09 7.67 -6.07
C VAL A 46 -12.74 6.79 -5.00
N LEU A 47 -12.32 6.93 -3.75
CA LEU A 47 -12.84 6.15 -2.62
C LEU A 47 -14.30 6.51 -2.30
N ASP A 48 -14.71 7.76 -2.46
CA ASP A 48 -16.12 8.17 -2.33
C ASP A 48 -16.99 7.59 -3.44
N ASN A 49 -16.50 7.57 -4.67
CA ASN A 49 -17.19 6.92 -5.78
C ASN A 49 -17.38 5.41 -5.52
N TRP A 50 -16.33 4.73 -5.04
CA TRP A 50 -16.44 3.34 -4.59
C TRP A 50 -17.45 3.18 -3.46
N TRP A 51 -17.42 4.07 -2.48
CA TRP A 51 -18.31 4.00 -1.33
C TRP A 51 -19.78 4.15 -1.72
N LEU A 52 -20.10 5.09 -2.62
CA LEU A 52 -21.46 5.25 -3.16
C LEU A 52 -21.94 3.99 -3.90
N GLN A 53 -21.08 3.38 -4.73
CA GLN A 53 -21.42 2.11 -5.39
C GLN A 53 -21.60 0.98 -4.36
N ARG A 54 -20.78 0.96 -3.32
CA ARG A 54 -20.90 -0.04 -2.25
C ARG A 54 -22.22 0.06 -1.51
N LEU A 55 -22.69 1.28 -1.21
CA LEU A 55 -23.98 1.51 -0.54
C LEU A 55 -25.18 1.10 -1.40
N ASN A 56 -25.04 1.17 -2.73
CA ASN A 56 -26.09 0.78 -3.68
C ASN A 56 -26.03 -0.71 -4.09
N SER A 57 -24.98 -1.44 -3.74
CA SER A 57 -24.85 -2.88 -4.03
C SER A 57 -25.62 -3.73 -3.01
N SER A 58 -26.29 -4.77 -3.51
CA SER A 58 -26.96 -5.81 -2.72
C SER A 58 -26.02 -6.86 -2.13
N ASP A 59 -24.73 -6.84 -2.48
CA ASP A 59 -23.76 -7.81 -1.98
C ASP A 59 -23.60 -7.68 -0.46
N ASP A 60 -23.62 -8.80 0.26
CA ASP A 60 -23.46 -8.81 1.72
C ASP A 60 -22.00 -8.45 2.10
N LYS A 61 -21.04 -9.26 1.63
CA LYS A 61 -19.61 -9.11 1.93
C LYS A 61 -18.85 -8.85 0.64
N VAL A 62 -17.93 -7.90 0.68
CA VAL A 62 -17.07 -7.56 -0.45
C VAL A 62 -15.62 -7.42 0.00
N VAL A 63 -14.71 -7.70 -0.92
CA VAL A 63 -13.30 -7.33 -0.81
C VAL A 63 -13.00 -6.39 -1.97
N ALA A 64 -12.31 -5.29 -1.70
CA ALA A 64 -11.93 -4.32 -2.72
C ALA A 64 -10.41 -4.15 -2.72
N LEU A 65 -9.80 -4.26 -3.90
CA LEU A 65 -8.42 -3.85 -4.13
C LEU A 65 -8.41 -2.45 -4.70
N TYR A 66 -7.79 -1.51 -3.98
CA TYR A 66 -7.59 -0.15 -4.45
C TYR A 66 -6.09 0.12 -4.63
N ASN A 67 -5.69 0.44 -5.85
CA ASN A 67 -4.34 0.84 -6.17
C ASN A 67 -4.26 2.34 -6.46
N SER A 68 -3.26 3.00 -5.89
CA SER A 68 -2.98 4.41 -6.14
C SER A 68 -1.50 4.66 -6.36
N ILE A 69 -1.20 5.36 -7.45
CA ILE A 69 0.14 5.80 -7.83
C ILE A 69 0.35 7.29 -7.56
N SER A 70 -0.43 7.91 -6.66
CA SER A 70 -0.42 9.35 -6.41
C SER A 70 0.94 9.89 -5.92
N LEU A 71 1.81 9.01 -5.41
CA LEU A 71 3.18 9.31 -4.98
C LEU A 71 4.27 8.91 -5.98
N HIS A 72 3.92 8.29 -7.11
CA HIS A 72 4.89 7.83 -8.08
C HIS A 72 5.78 8.99 -8.57
N ASP A 73 7.07 8.74 -8.78
CA ASP A 73 7.96 9.78 -9.29
C ASP A 73 7.53 10.23 -10.70
N GLY A 74 7.83 11.47 -11.05
CA GLY A 74 7.45 12.06 -12.33
C GLY A 74 6.02 12.56 -12.44
N ASN A 75 5.07 12.19 -11.55
CA ASN A 75 3.75 12.82 -11.61
C ASN A 75 3.82 14.30 -11.23
N ARG A 76 2.95 15.09 -11.86
CA ARG A 76 2.87 16.55 -11.71
C ARG A 76 1.48 16.96 -11.27
N ILE A 77 1.38 17.75 -10.21
CA ILE A 77 0.11 18.34 -9.79
C ILE A 77 -0.32 19.36 -10.85
N ILE A 78 -1.56 19.27 -11.32
CA ILE A 78 -2.11 20.17 -12.33
C ILE A 78 -2.15 21.60 -11.77
N ASN A 79 -1.84 22.59 -12.61
CA ASN A 79 -1.83 24.03 -12.25
C ASN A 79 -0.92 24.40 -11.06
N THR A 80 0.11 23.59 -10.78
CA THR A 80 1.09 23.87 -9.72
C THR A 80 2.50 23.84 -10.26
N ASN A 81 3.26 24.92 -10.03
CA ASN A 81 4.68 24.99 -10.36
C ASN A 81 5.49 24.55 -9.13
N SER A 82 5.72 23.24 -8.98
CA SER A 82 6.63 22.74 -7.94
C SER A 82 8.07 22.77 -8.45
N SER A 83 8.99 23.34 -7.67
CA SER A 83 10.37 23.59 -8.08
C SER A 83 11.28 22.35 -8.02
N THR A 84 10.96 21.36 -7.19
CA THR A 84 11.77 20.12 -7.01
C THR A 84 10.90 18.89 -6.76
N SER A 85 11.41 17.69 -7.09
CA SER A 85 10.68 16.43 -6.89
C SER A 85 10.34 16.17 -5.42
N ILE A 86 11.23 16.54 -4.48
CA ILE A 86 11.00 16.36 -3.04
C ILE A 86 9.91 17.29 -2.49
N ALA A 87 9.84 18.54 -2.96
CA ALA A 87 8.78 19.46 -2.57
C ALA A 87 7.43 18.98 -3.10
N SER A 88 7.39 18.54 -4.37
CA SER A 88 6.21 17.92 -4.96
C SER A 88 5.78 16.66 -4.19
N TYR A 89 6.72 15.76 -3.88
CA TYR A 89 6.45 14.53 -3.12
C TYR A 89 5.83 14.82 -1.76
N LYS A 90 6.37 15.78 -0.98
CA LYS A 90 5.80 16.15 0.33
C LYS A 90 4.35 16.64 0.21
N MET A 91 4.06 17.45 -0.81
CA MET A 91 2.70 17.94 -1.05
C MET A 91 1.75 16.81 -1.43
N ARG A 92 2.17 15.91 -2.32
CA ARG A 92 1.38 14.73 -2.73
C ARG A 92 1.15 13.75 -1.59
N LEU A 93 2.17 13.53 -0.75
CA LEU A 93 2.06 12.71 0.47
C LEU A 93 1.04 13.31 1.44
N LYS A 94 1.10 14.62 1.67
CA LYS A 94 0.10 15.29 2.50
C LYS A 94 -1.32 15.08 1.94
N ASN A 95 -1.51 15.29 0.64
CA ASN A 95 -2.81 15.12 0.00
C ASN A 95 -3.35 13.69 0.12
N LEU A 96 -2.51 12.67 -0.08
CA LEU A 96 -2.88 11.26 0.10
C LEU A 96 -3.30 10.99 1.55
N LEU A 97 -2.51 11.43 2.53
CA LEU A 97 -2.81 11.18 3.95
C LEU A 97 -4.08 11.92 4.40
N ASP A 98 -4.27 13.16 3.95
CA ASP A 98 -5.50 13.92 4.21
C ASP A 98 -6.73 13.22 3.60
N ASP A 99 -6.61 12.73 2.36
CA ASP A 99 -7.69 12.04 1.66
C ASP A 99 -8.05 10.70 2.33
N LEU A 100 -7.05 9.89 2.70
CA LEU A 100 -7.26 8.64 3.43
C LEU A 100 -7.89 8.89 4.81
N HIS A 101 -7.43 9.92 5.52
CA HIS A 101 -8.00 10.29 6.82
C HIS A 101 -9.45 10.75 6.69
N ALA A 102 -9.76 11.60 5.71
CA ALA A 102 -11.12 12.03 5.41
C ALA A 102 -12.02 10.84 5.05
N PHE A 103 -11.50 9.88 4.29
CA PHE A 103 -12.23 8.65 3.97
C PHE A 103 -12.47 7.77 5.20
N PHE A 104 -11.50 7.65 6.10
CA PHE A 104 -11.69 6.94 7.36
C PHE A 104 -12.80 7.54 8.22
N LYS A 105 -13.02 8.86 8.16
CA LYS A 105 -14.16 9.51 8.80
C LYS A 105 -15.49 9.12 8.14
N THR A 106 -15.53 8.98 6.82
CA THR A 106 -16.69 8.41 6.13
C THR A 106 -16.97 6.98 6.60
N LEU A 107 -15.95 6.12 6.66
CA LEU A 107 -16.12 4.73 7.11
C LEU A 107 -16.57 4.64 8.56
N GLU A 108 -16.01 5.45 9.46
CA GLU A 108 -16.41 5.55 10.87
C GLU A 108 -17.88 5.97 11.00
N SER A 109 -18.31 6.99 10.26
CA SER A 109 -19.70 7.46 10.27
C SER A 109 -20.70 6.44 9.69
N SER A 110 -20.23 5.52 8.83
CA SER A 110 -21.07 4.52 8.21
C SER A 110 -21.59 3.46 9.18
N LYS A 111 -20.91 3.28 10.32
CA LYS A 111 -21.17 2.22 11.30
C LYS A 111 -21.06 0.79 10.73
N ARG A 112 -20.60 0.61 9.49
CA ARG A 112 -20.44 -0.71 8.87
C ARG A 112 -19.17 -1.40 9.38
N ASN A 113 -19.21 -2.73 9.41
CA ASN A 113 -18.08 -3.58 9.75
C ASN A 113 -17.08 -3.58 8.59
N ILE A 114 -15.94 -2.93 8.77
CA ILE A 114 -14.93 -2.74 7.73
C ILE A 114 -13.54 -2.95 8.30
N VAL A 115 -12.69 -3.65 7.57
CA VAL A 115 -11.25 -3.74 7.82
C VAL A 115 -10.55 -3.08 6.64
N VAL A 116 -9.65 -2.13 6.92
CA VAL A 116 -8.80 -1.50 5.90
C VAL A 116 -7.36 -1.88 6.18
N ALA A 117 -6.69 -2.46 5.18
CA ALA A 117 -5.25 -2.66 5.15
C ALA A 117 -4.60 -1.64 4.21
N LEU A 118 -3.62 -0.88 4.71
CA LEU A 118 -2.76 -0.01 3.92
C LEU A 118 -1.44 -0.73 3.68
N VAL A 119 -1.15 -1.06 2.43
CA VAL A 119 0.01 -1.87 2.03
C VAL A 119 0.73 -1.15 0.87
N PRO A 120 1.80 -0.38 1.13
CA PRO A 120 2.59 0.22 0.07
C PRO A 120 3.31 -0.86 -0.76
N GLU A 121 3.38 -0.68 -2.08
CA GLU A 121 4.09 -1.60 -2.98
C GLU A 121 5.60 -1.65 -2.68
N HIS A 122 6.22 -0.47 -2.70
CA HIS A 122 7.62 -0.23 -2.35
C HIS A 122 7.84 1.27 -2.09
N GLY A 123 9.02 1.63 -1.60
CA GLY A 123 9.47 3.00 -1.44
C GLY A 123 9.74 3.69 -2.79
N GLY A 124 9.68 5.02 -2.80
CA GLY A 124 9.91 5.83 -4.01
C GLY A 124 11.39 6.07 -4.36
N GLY A 125 12.35 5.51 -3.62
CA GLY A 125 13.77 5.83 -3.82
C GLY A 125 14.11 7.31 -3.56
N MET A 126 13.31 8.01 -2.72
CA MET A 126 13.38 9.47 -2.53
C MET A 126 14.71 10.00 -1.97
N ARG A 127 15.56 9.10 -1.46
CA ARG A 127 16.94 9.37 -1.07
C ARG A 127 17.79 8.32 -1.74
N GLY A 128 18.83 8.77 -2.44
CA GLY A 128 19.84 7.86 -2.98
C GLY A 128 20.76 7.32 -1.88
N ASP A 129 21.60 6.37 -2.28
CA ASP A 129 22.68 5.80 -1.49
C ASP A 129 23.95 5.64 -2.35
N ARG A 130 24.93 4.85 -1.88
CA ARG A 130 26.20 4.66 -2.61
C ARG A 130 26.07 3.84 -3.89
N MET A 131 25.03 3.03 -4.03
CA MET A 131 24.82 2.20 -5.23
C MET A 131 23.81 2.83 -6.19
N GLN A 132 22.86 3.62 -5.70
CA GLN A 132 21.76 4.15 -6.51
C GLN A 132 21.49 5.62 -6.20
N ILE A 133 21.37 6.45 -7.24
CA ILE A 133 20.97 7.85 -7.07
C ILE A 133 19.48 7.96 -6.69
N SER A 134 19.06 9.11 -6.17
CA SER A 134 17.65 9.37 -5.85
C SER A 134 16.74 9.13 -7.05
N GLY A 135 15.61 8.45 -6.81
CA GLY A 135 14.61 8.07 -7.82
C GLY A 135 14.88 6.71 -8.47
N MET A 136 16.12 6.19 -8.44
CA MET A 136 16.43 4.85 -8.93
C MET A 136 15.94 3.78 -7.98
N ARG A 137 15.44 2.68 -8.56
CA ARG A 137 14.90 1.51 -7.85
C ARG A 137 15.30 0.19 -8.53
N GLU A 138 16.42 0.19 -9.26
CA GLU A 138 16.94 -1.00 -9.97
C GLU A 138 17.47 -2.07 -9.02
N ILE A 139 17.77 -1.70 -7.77
CA ILE A 139 18.11 -2.64 -6.70
C ILE A 139 17.01 -2.46 -5.65
N PRO A 140 16.35 -3.54 -5.19
CA PRO A 140 15.32 -3.45 -4.16
C PRO A 140 15.99 -3.28 -2.79
N ALA A 141 16.64 -2.13 -2.60
CA ALA A 141 17.43 -1.81 -1.42
C ALA A 141 16.57 -1.84 -0.14
N PRO A 142 17.17 -2.08 1.04
CA PRO A 142 16.44 -2.13 2.31
C PRO A 142 15.58 -0.90 2.59
N THR A 143 16.04 0.29 2.17
CA THR A 143 15.33 1.57 2.31
C THR A 143 14.13 1.72 1.37
N ILE A 144 14.05 0.89 0.32
CA ILE A 144 12.95 0.82 -0.64
C ILE A 144 11.94 -0.23 -0.20
N ILE A 145 12.38 -1.41 0.24
CA ILE A 145 11.48 -2.53 0.55
C ILE A 145 10.89 -2.49 1.96
N HIS A 146 11.48 -1.72 2.88
CA HIS A 146 10.95 -1.55 4.22
C HIS A 146 9.80 -0.54 4.23
N THR A 147 8.58 -1.03 4.04
CA THR A 147 7.37 -0.20 3.91
C THR A 147 6.49 -0.23 5.16
N PRO A 148 5.77 0.86 5.47
CA PRO A 148 4.82 0.89 6.58
C PRO A 148 3.50 0.21 6.18
N VAL A 149 3.22 -0.94 6.78
CA VAL A 149 1.93 -1.64 6.64
C VAL A 149 1.07 -1.39 7.88
N GLY A 150 -0.23 -1.14 7.69
CA GLY A 150 -1.14 -0.89 8.80
C GLY A 150 -2.55 -1.42 8.56
N ILE A 151 -3.20 -1.90 9.61
CA ILE A 151 -4.60 -2.31 9.58
C ILE A 151 -5.43 -1.45 10.52
N LYS A 152 -6.61 -1.04 10.06
CA LYS A 152 -7.62 -0.36 10.87
C LYS A 152 -8.96 -1.06 10.76
N ILE A 153 -9.58 -1.27 11.92
CA ILE A 153 -10.90 -1.91 12.06
C ILE A 153 -11.93 -0.82 12.38
N PHE A 154 -13.08 -0.89 11.71
CA PHE A 154 -14.26 -0.04 11.89
C PHE A 154 -15.49 -0.94 12.10
N GLY A 155 -16.47 -0.47 12.88
CA GLY A 155 -17.73 -1.16 13.12
C GLY A 155 -18.57 -0.46 14.18
N GLU A 156 -19.89 -0.67 14.17
CA GLU A 156 -20.79 -0.01 15.13
C GLU A 156 -20.54 -0.50 16.56
N GLY A 157 -20.07 0.40 17.42
CA GLY A 157 -19.85 0.12 18.83
C GLY A 157 -18.69 -0.84 19.10
N ILE A 158 -17.86 -1.16 18.11
CA ILE A 158 -16.70 -2.04 18.29
C ILE A 158 -15.68 -1.38 19.23
N GLN A 159 -15.25 -2.10 20.26
CA GLN A 159 -14.33 -1.62 21.28
C GLN A 159 -12.95 -2.30 21.17
N ARG A 160 -11.91 -1.48 21.00
CA ARG A 160 -10.51 -1.94 21.06
C ARG A 160 -10.07 -2.10 22.51
N GLN A 161 -9.59 -3.28 22.87
CA GLN A 161 -8.94 -3.56 24.15
C GLN A 161 -7.42 -3.45 23.99
N GLY A 162 -6.81 -2.47 24.66
CA GLY A 162 -5.37 -2.21 24.59
C GLY A 162 -4.97 -1.14 23.57
N SER A 163 -3.66 -0.96 23.42
CA SER A 163 -3.03 0.00 22.51
C SER A 163 -2.92 -0.54 21.09
N THR A 164 -2.39 0.29 20.18
CA THR A 164 -1.90 -0.19 18.89
C THR A 164 -0.79 -1.21 19.12
N GLU A 165 -0.83 -2.32 18.38
CA GLU A 165 0.20 -3.36 18.41
C GLU A 165 1.23 -3.12 17.30
N HIS A 166 2.51 -3.26 17.64
CA HIS A 166 3.63 -3.04 16.72
C HIS A 166 4.35 -4.36 16.47
N VAL A 167 4.11 -4.96 15.30
CA VAL A 167 4.78 -6.19 14.88
C VAL A 167 6.22 -5.86 14.48
N ASN A 168 7.17 -6.17 15.36
CA ASN A 168 8.59 -5.91 15.12
C ASN A 168 9.31 -7.06 14.40
N ALA A 169 8.68 -8.24 14.35
CA ALA A 169 9.24 -9.41 13.69
C ALA A 169 9.26 -9.23 12.16
N PRO A 170 10.27 -9.77 11.44
CA PRO A 170 10.34 -9.69 9.99
C PRO A 170 9.07 -10.23 9.33
N SER A 171 8.35 -9.37 8.60
CA SER A 171 7.02 -9.68 8.09
C SER A 171 6.91 -9.37 6.60
N SER A 172 6.12 -10.17 5.89
CA SER A 172 5.74 -9.94 4.49
C SER A 172 4.25 -10.28 4.31
N TYR A 173 3.78 -10.44 3.07
CA TYR A 173 2.37 -10.62 2.72
C TYR A 173 1.70 -11.80 3.45
N LEU A 174 2.45 -12.85 3.81
CA LEU A 174 1.90 -13.99 4.55
C LEU A 174 1.45 -13.62 5.96
N ALA A 175 2.14 -12.69 6.64
CA ALA A 175 1.73 -12.19 7.94
C ALA A 175 0.42 -11.39 7.84
N LEU A 176 0.25 -10.60 6.78
CA LEU A 176 -1.00 -9.90 6.51
C LEU A 176 -2.15 -10.89 6.25
N SER A 177 -1.91 -11.95 5.47
CA SER A 177 -2.89 -13.01 5.24
C SER A 177 -3.31 -13.69 6.54
N GLN A 178 -2.34 -14.06 7.39
CA GLN A 178 -2.62 -14.64 8.71
C GLN A 178 -3.40 -13.67 9.61
N LEU A 179 -3.07 -12.38 9.62
CA LEU A 179 -3.80 -11.38 10.40
C LEU A 179 -5.26 -11.23 9.94
N VAL A 180 -5.52 -11.29 8.62
CA VAL A 180 -6.89 -11.34 8.09
C VAL A 180 -7.61 -12.61 8.55
N SER A 181 -6.94 -13.78 8.51
CA SER A 181 -7.50 -15.03 9.05
C SER A 181 -7.85 -14.89 10.52
N ASN A 182 -6.94 -14.37 11.34
CA ASN A 182 -7.16 -14.16 12.78
C ASN A 182 -8.37 -13.26 13.04
N ILE A 183 -8.57 -12.20 12.25
CA ILE A 183 -9.75 -11.32 12.38
C ILE A 183 -11.06 -12.09 12.10
N LEU A 184 -11.06 -12.93 11.06
CA LEU A 184 -12.22 -13.76 10.70
C LEU A 184 -12.51 -14.80 11.78
N ASP A 185 -11.49 -15.51 12.24
CA ASP A 185 -11.59 -16.60 13.22
C ASP A 185 -12.06 -16.10 14.59
N LYS A 186 -11.60 -14.91 15.02
CA LYS A 186 -12.02 -14.32 16.30
C LYS A 186 -13.42 -13.71 16.24
N ASN A 187 -14.02 -13.58 15.06
CA ASN A 187 -15.35 -13.01 14.83
C ASN A 187 -15.60 -11.72 15.64
N ILE A 188 -14.68 -10.77 15.54
CA ILE A 188 -14.62 -9.57 16.38
C ILE A 188 -15.88 -8.68 16.30
N TYR A 189 -16.66 -8.82 15.24
CA TYR A 189 -17.89 -8.08 15.04
C TYR A 189 -19.08 -8.68 15.79
N GLN A 190 -19.07 -9.98 16.09
CA GLN A 190 -20.08 -10.62 16.93
C GLN A 190 -19.93 -10.19 18.40
N SER A 191 -18.70 -10.17 18.90
CA SER A 191 -18.40 -9.76 20.28
C SER A 191 -18.32 -8.24 20.46
N LYS A 192 -18.30 -7.48 19.35
CA LYS A 192 -18.04 -6.03 19.30
C LYS A 192 -16.79 -5.62 20.07
N THR A 193 -15.80 -6.51 20.15
CA THR A 193 -14.54 -6.20 20.80
C THR A 193 -13.39 -6.93 20.14
N PHE A 194 -12.22 -6.31 20.15
CA PHE A 194 -10.98 -6.93 19.67
C PHE A 194 -9.79 -6.45 20.47
N SER A 195 -8.77 -7.29 20.58
CA SER A 195 -7.48 -6.94 21.13
C SER A 195 -6.42 -7.06 20.03
N PRO A 196 -5.70 -5.97 19.68
CA PRO A 196 -4.65 -6.01 18.67
C PRO A 196 -3.54 -7.04 18.97
N SER A 197 -3.16 -7.22 20.23
CA SER A 197 -2.18 -8.24 20.62
C SER A 197 -2.67 -9.64 20.28
N ILE A 198 -3.92 -9.98 20.62
CA ILE A 198 -4.52 -11.29 20.29
C ILE A 198 -4.62 -11.50 18.77
N LEU A 199 -4.99 -10.46 18.01
CA LEU A 199 -5.12 -10.58 16.56
C LEU A 199 -3.77 -10.79 15.86
N THR A 200 -2.66 -10.38 16.48
CA THR A 200 -1.30 -10.48 15.94
C THR A 200 -0.49 -11.62 16.57
N GLU A 201 -1.14 -12.51 17.33
CA GLU A 201 -0.52 -13.74 17.79
C GLU A 201 -0.22 -14.67 16.59
N ASN A 202 0.92 -15.36 16.66
CA ASN A 202 1.35 -16.39 15.71
C ASN A 202 1.42 -15.91 14.26
N LEU A 203 1.75 -14.64 14.02
CA LEU A 203 2.04 -14.17 12.67
C LEU A 203 3.32 -14.85 12.14
N PRO A 204 3.31 -15.37 10.92
CA PRO A 204 4.49 -15.98 10.32
C PRO A 204 5.56 -14.95 10.02
N GLU A 205 6.79 -15.24 10.42
CA GLU A 205 7.94 -14.44 10.04
C GLU A 205 8.40 -14.77 8.63
N THR A 206 8.89 -13.77 7.90
CA THR A 206 9.48 -13.92 6.56
C THR A 206 10.85 -13.25 6.54
N ARG A 207 11.89 -14.02 6.19
CA ARG A 207 13.24 -13.46 6.02
C ARG A 207 13.24 -12.40 4.92
N ILE A 208 14.11 -11.40 5.08
CA ILE A 208 14.21 -10.32 4.10
C ILE A 208 14.88 -10.87 2.84
N VAL A 209 14.07 -11.04 1.80
CA VAL A 209 14.50 -11.34 0.43
C VAL A 209 13.68 -10.43 -0.46
N ALA A 210 14.34 -9.68 -1.33
CA ALA A 210 13.68 -8.85 -2.32
C ALA A 210 14.35 -9.03 -3.68
N GLN A 211 13.52 -9.12 -4.71
CA GLN A 211 13.99 -9.44 -6.06
C GLN A 211 13.22 -8.60 -7.08
N ASN A 212 13.93 -8.20 -8.13
CA ASN A 212 13.36 -7.73 -9.38
C ASN A 212 14.02 -8.51 -10.53
N SER A 213 13.76 -8.11 -11.78
CA SER A 213 14.30 -8.81 -12.95
C SER A 213 15.83 -8.81 -13.06
N GLY A 214 16.50 -7.84 -12.44
CA GLY A 214 17.95 -7.63 -12.58
C GLY A 214 18.77 -7.83 -11.31
N SER A 215 18.14 -7.98 -10.15
CA SER A 215 18.86 -8.04 -8.89
C SER A 215 18.09 -8.74 -7.78
N THR A 216 18.85 -9.29 -6.83
CA THR A 216 18.32 -9.87 -5.58
C THR A 216 19.05 -9.29 -4.40
N VAL A 217 18.31 -8.86 -3.37
CA VAL A 217 18.82 -8.40 -2.09
C VAL A 217 18.38 -9.36 -0.99
N ILE A 218 19.31 -9.75 -0.12
CA ILE A 218 19.03 -10.60 1.04
C ILE A 218 19.64 -9.98 2.31
N GLU A 219 19.11 -10.35 3.45
CA GLU A 219 19.70 -10.08 4.76
C GLU A 219 20.32 -11.37 5.34
N VAL A 220 21.57 -11.26 5.82
CA VAL A 220 22.31 -12.32 6.50
C VAL A 220 23.05 -11.74 7.70
N GLN A 221 22.69 -12.16 8.92
CA GLN A 221 23.35 -11.78 10.18
C GLN A 221 23.44 -10.26 10.42
N GLY A 222 22.37 -9.53 10.14
CA GLY A 222 22.25 -8.09 10.26
C GLY A 222 22.86 -7.29 9.10
N LYS A 223 23.40 -7.97 8.08
CA LYS A 223 24.02 -7.34 6.90
C LYS A 223 23.23 -7.62 5.64
N TYR A 224 23.20 -6.65 4.74
CA TYR A 224 22.54 -6.80 3.45
C TYR A 224 23.56 -7.17 2.38
N TYR A 225 23.14 -8.04 1.46
CA TYR A 225 23.93 -8.44 0.30
C TYR A 225 23.08 -8.29 -0.95
N VAL A 226 23.73 -7.93 -2.05
CA VAL A 226 23.10 -7.83 -3.37
C VAL A 226 23.80 -8.75 -4.36
N SER A 227 23.01 -9.38 -5.21
CA SER A 227 23.47 -10.07 -6.42
C SER A 227 22.80 -9.45 -7.64
N LEU A 228 23.60 -9.20 -8.69
CA LEU A 228 23.15 -8.64 -9.97
C LEU A 228 23.13 -9.69 -11.10
N ASP A 229 23.66 -10.89 -10.83
CA ASP A 229 23.82 -11.99 -11.77
C ASP A 229 23.21 -13.31 -11.25
N GLY A 230 22.69 -13.30 -10.02
CA GLY A 230 22.14 -14.47 -9.33
C GLY A 230 23.19 -15.42 -8.73
N SER A 231 24.48 -15.11 -8.83
CA SER A 231 25.57 -16.01 -8.41
C SER A 231 26.62 -15.34 -7.54
N THR A 232 26.97 -14.10 -7.83
CA THR A 232 27.96 -13.30 -7.11
C THR A 232 27.24 -12.39 -6.12
N TRP A 233 27.71 -12.40 -4.86
CA TRP A 233 27.15 -11.59 -3.78
C TRP A 233 28.18 -10.59 -3.28
N ILE A 234 27.76 -9.32 -3.19
CA ILE A 234 28.54 -8.25 -2.59
C ILE A 234 27.76 -7.64 -1.42
N GLU A 235 28.46 -7.24 -0.36
CA GLU A 235 27.83 -6.54 0.77
C GLU A 235 27.25 -5.21 0.26
N TYR A 236 25.97 -4.98 0.52
CA TYR A 236 25.30 -3.74 0.16
C TYR A 236 25.79 -2.64 1.12
N PRO A 237 26.38 -1.54 0.61
CA PRO A 237 26.98 -0.52 1.46
C PRO A 237 25.92 0.18 2.31
N ALA A 238 26.01 0.02 3.63
CA ALA A 238 25.17 0.74 4.56
C ALA A 238 25.70 2.18 4.75
N LYS A 239 25.01 3.15 4.12
CA LYS A 239 25.39 4.58 3.99
C LYS A 239 26.59 4.79 3.09
#